data_AF-A0A958GKP7-F1
#
_entry.id   AF-A0A958GKP7-F1
#
_cell.length_a   1.000
_cell.length_b   1.000
_cell.length_c   1.000
_cell.angle_alpha   90.00
_cell.angle_beta   90.00
_cell.angle_gamma   90.00
#
_symmetry.space_group_name_H-M   'P 1'
#
loop_
_entity.id
_entity.type
_entity.pdbx_description
1 polymer ?
#
loop_
_entity_poly.entity_id
_entity_poly.type
_entity_poly.pdbx_seq_one_letter_code
_entity_poly.pdbx_strand_id
1 'polypeptide(L)' 'MQGEHGIKVAEGQCGLCAHFGEHRPDDVSLQQIRAQRSVPVDYKEECGHPTHARLHLLVTATSGCDGFTPVPG' A
#
# COMPACT_ATOMS: atom_id res chain seq x y z
N MET A 1 16.99 19.95 5.46
CA MET A 1 15.60 19.80 5.93
C MET A 1 14.73 19.55 4.70
N GLN A 2 14.54 18.29 4.31
CA GLN A 2 13.72 17.92 3.14
C GLN A 2 12.34 17.52 3.66
N GLY A 3 11.38 18.42 3.53
CA GLY A 3 10.00 18.25 3.98
C GLY A 3 9.19 17.39 3.02
N GLU A 4 8.55 16.37 3.56
CA GLU A 4 7.08 16.23 3.56
C GLU A 4 6.33 16.66 2.28
N HIS A 5 6.53 15.93 1.19
CA HIS A 5 5.53 15.84 0.13
C HIS A 5 5.08 14.39 -0.01
N GLY A 6 4.12 14.02 0.84
CA GLY A 6 3.42 12.75 0.68
C GLY A 6 2.60 12.77 -0.61
N ILE A 7 2.69 11.71 -1.41
CA ILE A 7 1.82 11.50 -2.56
C ILE A 7 0.50 10.87 -2.10
N LYS A 8 -0.60 11.31 -2.71
CA LYS A 8 -1.93 10.79 -2.40
C LYS A 8 -2.13 9.40 -2.97
N VAL A 9 -2.83 8.57 -2.19
CA VAL A 9 -3.35 7.28 -2.65
C VAL A 9 -4.87 7.36 -2.76
N ALA A 10 -5.40 6.68 -3.76
CA ALA A 10 -6.81 6.64 -4.13
C ALA A 10 -7.30 5.18 -4.21
N GLU A 11 -8.62 5.01 -4.28
CA GLU A 11 -9.22 3.69 -4.46
C GLU A 11 -8.72 3.03 -5.75
N GLY A 12 -8.52 1.72 -5.71
CA GLY A 12 -7.87 0.98 -6.80
C GLY A 12 -6.35 0.94 -6.74
N GLN A 13 -5.70 1.69 -5.83
CA GLN A 13 -4.25 1.65 -5.65
C GLN A 13 -3.82 0.75 -4.48
N CYS A 14 -2.62 0.17 -4.59
CA CYS A 14 -2.09 -0.78 -3.63
C CYS A 14 -2.11 -0.25 -2.19
N GLY A 15 -1.82 1.04 -1.96
CA GLY A 15 -1.78 1.63 -0.62
C GLY A 15 -3.09 1.53 0.18
N LEU A 16 -4.23 1.35 -0.50
CA LEU A 16 -5.54 1.14 0.11
C LEU A 16 -6.06 -0.30 -0.06
N CYS A 17 -5.26 -1.18 -0.66
CA CYS A 17 -5.58 -2.58 -0.86
C CYS A 17 -5.25 -3.41 0.39
N ALA A 18 -6.08 -4.42 0.68
CA ALA A 18 -5.88 -5.37 1.77
C ALA A 18 -4.57 -6.16 1.62
N HIS A 19 -4.15 -6.42 0.38
CA HIS A 19 -2.96 -7.21 0.06
C HIS A 19 -1.63 -6.48 0.20
N PHE A 20 -1.66 -5.15 0.32
CA PHE A 20 -0.45 -4.35 0.41
C PHE A 20 0.11 -4.38 1.82
N GLY A 21 1.30 -4.97 1.97
CA GLY A 21 1.95 -5.17 3.27
C GLY A 21 1.19 -6.13 4.18
N GLU A 22 0.34 -7.03 3.65
CA GLU A 22 -0.55 -7.87 4.47
C GLU A 22 0.20 -8.86 5.39
N HIS A 23 1.44 -9.18 5.03
CA HIS A 23 2.35 -9.98 5.88
C HIS A 23 2.94 -9.20 7.06
N ARG A 24 2.58 -7.92 7.22
CA ARG A 24 2.99 -7.03 8.32
C ARG A 24 1.78 -6.29 8.93
N PRO A 25 0.77 -7.02 9.45
CA PRO A 25 -0.48 -6.42 9.91
C PRO A 25 -0.32 -5.45 11.09
N ASP A 26 0.73 -5.64 11.90
CA ASP A 26 1.04 -4.80 13.06
C ASP A 26 1.87 -3.56 12.72
N ASP A 27 2.13 -3.30 11.44
CA ASP A 27 2.88 -2.11 11.02
C ASP A 27 2.02 -0.85 11.17
N VAL A 28 2.31 -0.07 12.21
CA VAL A 28 1.66 1.20 12.52
C VAL A 28 1.74 2.18 11.34
N SER A 29 2.78 2.09 10.50
CA SER A 29 2.91 2.96 9.33
C SER A 29 1.84 2.67 8.27
N LEU A 30 1.47 1.40 8.03
CA LEU A 30 0.43 1.03 7.08
C LEU A 30 -0.94 1.56 7.51
N GLN A 31 -1.26 1.48 8.80
CA GLN A 31 -2.51 2.01 9.34
C GLN A 31 -2.58 3.54 9.18
N GLN A 32 -1.49 4.25 9.51
CA GLN A 32 -1.42 5.70 9.33
C GLN A 32 -1.54 6.12 7.87
N ILE A 33 -0.89 5.40 6.95
CA ILE A 33 -0.97 5.62 5.51
C ILE A 33 -2.40 5.53 5.00
N ARG A 34 -3.13 4.48 5.42
CA ARG A 34 -4.53 4.26 5.03
C ARG A 34 -5.44 5.37 5.57
N ALA A 35 -5.22 5.78 6.82
CA ALA A 35 -5.96 6.88 7.44
C ALA A 35 -5.69 8.24 6.79
N GLN A 36 -4.42 8.55 6.48
CA GLN A 36 -4.02 9.84 5.91
C GLN A 36 -4.18 9.91 4.38
N ARG A 37 -4.36 8.74 3.73
CA ARG A 37 -4.34 8.57 2.27
C ARG A 37 -3.14 9.25 1.62
N SER A 38 -1.98 9.14 2.27
CA SER A 38 -0.77 9.86 1.90
C SER A 38 0.45 9.04 2.30
N VAL A 39 1.43 8.94 1.40
CA VAL A 39 2.64 8.12 1.58
C VAL A 39 3.87 8.87 1.07
N PRO A 40 5.09 8.53 1.55
CA PRO A 40 6.30 8.87 0.82
C PRO A 40 6.26 8.31 -0.61
N VAL A 41 6.77 9.07 -1.59
CA VAL A 41 6.77 8.66 -3.02
C VAL A 41 7.44 7.30 -3.26
N ASP A 42 8.45 6.97 -2.43
CA ASP A 42 9.24 5.76 -2.55
C ASP A 42 8.77 4.62 -1.64
N TYR A 43 7.65 4.81 -0.92
CA TYR A 43 7.14 3.80 0.00
C TYR A 43 6.65 2.57 -0.77
N LYS A 44 7.32 1.44 -0.51
CA LYS A 44 7.07 0.15 -1.14
C LYS A 44 6.80 -0.89 -0.09
N GLU A 45 5.83 -1.74 -0.38
CA GLU A 45 5.56 -2.94 0.39
C GLU A 45 5.27 -4.12 -0.55
N GLU A 46 5.26 -5.32 0.03
CA GLU A 46 4.89 -6.53 -0.69
C GLU A 46 3.42 -6.49 -1.11
N CYS A 47 3.15 -6.98 -2.32
CA CYS A 47 1.79 -7.34 -2.75
C CYS A 47 1.54 -8.83 -2.48
N GLY A 48 0.74 -9.14 -1.47
CA GLY A 48 0.40 -10.52 -1.12
C GLY A 48 -0.76 -11.12 -1.91
N HIS A 49 -1.26 -10.44 -2.95
CA HIS A 49 -2.38 -10.92 -3.76
C HIS A 49 -2.10 -12.35 -4.28
N PRO A 50 -2.99 -13.35 -4.09
CA PRO A 50 -2.69 -14.77 -4.33
C PRO A 50 -2.14 -15.10 -5.73
N THR A 51 -2.64 -14.41 -6.77
CA THR A 51 -2.14 -14.54 -8.15
C THR A 51 -0.66 -14.16 -8.29
N HIS A 52 -0.17 -13.24 -7.46
CA HIS A 52 1.19 -12.68 -7.52
C HIS A 52 2.06 -13.07 -6.32
N ALA A 53 1.52 -13.70 -5.28
CA ALA A 53 2.23 -13.99 -4.03
C ALA A 53 3.55 -14.75 -4.25
N ARG A 54 3.58 -15.69 -5.22
CA ARG A 54 4.78 -16.45 -5.58
C ARG A 54 5.89 -15.62 -6.23
N LEU A 55 5.56 -14.44 -6.75
CA LEU A 55 6.50 -13.53 -7.40
C LEU A 55 7.13 -12.56 -6.40
N HIS A 56 6.61 -12.48 -5.17
CA HIS A 56 7.10 -11.59 -4.11
C HIS A 56 7.29 -10.15 -4.59
N LEU A 57 6.27 -9.62 -5.29
CA LEU A 57 6.35 -8.30 -5.89
C LEU A 57 6.41 -7.23 -4.81
N LEU A 58 7.38 -6.31 -4.94
CA LEU A 58 7.40 -5.05 -4.22
C LEU A 58 6.79 -3.98 -5.11
N VAL A 59 5.71 -3.37 -4.63
CA VAL A 59 4.96 -2.35 -5.36
C VAL A 59 4.96 -1.04 -4.58
N THR A 60 4.87 0.08 -5.28
CA THR A 60 4.61 1.35 -4.59
C THR A 60 3.15 1.41 -4.16
N ALA A 61 2.85 2.13 -3.08
CA ALA A 61 1.47 2.33 -2.65
C ALA A 61 0.60 3.05 -3.72
N THR A 62 1.20 3.75 -4.68
CA THR A 62 0.53 4.42 -5.80
C THR A 62 0.32 3.54 -7.03
N SER A 63 0.87 2.32 -7.03
CA SER A 63 0.65 1.36 -8.13
C SER A 63 -0.83 1.00 -8.22
N GLY A 64 -1.36 0.94 -9.45
CA GLY A 64 -2.70 0.42 -9.69
C GLY A 64 -2.77 -1.08 -9.43
N CYS A 65 -3.88 -1.56 -8.86
CA CYS A 65 -4.09 -2.97 -8.54
C CYS A 65 -5.36 -3.47 -9.24
N ASP A 66 -5.19 -4.38 -10.21
CA ASP A 66 -6.33 -4.98 -10.93
C ASP A 66 -7.15 -5.92 -10.02
N GLY A 67 -6.48 -6.57 -9.06
CA GLY A 67 -7.10 -7.36 -7.99
C GLY A 67 -7.39 -6.57 -6.72
N PHE A 68 -7.70 -5.27 -6.84
CA PHE A 68 -7.92 -4.40 -5.68
C PHE A 68 -9.02 -4.92 -4.76
N THR A 69 -8.69 -5.09 -3.49
CA THR A 69 -9.64 -5.39 -2.42
C THR A 69 -9.48 -4.34 -1.33
N PRO A 70 -10.52 -3.55 -0.99
CA PRO A 70 -10.39 -2.53 0.03
C PRO A 70 -10.16 -3.14 1.41
N VAL A 71 -9.38 -2.46 2.24
CA VAL A 71 -9.20 -2.85 3.65
C VAL A 71 -10.54 -2.66 4.39
N PRO A 72 -10.99 -3.63 5.20
CA PRO A 72 -12.15 -3.45 6.06
C PRO A 72 -11.95 -2.26 6.99
N GLY A 73 -12.94 -1.35 7.02
CA GLY A 73 -12.93 -0.15 7.87
C GLY A 73 -13.19 -0.42 9.34
#